data_AF-A0A2A2JHS6-F1
#
_entry.id   AF-A0A2A2JHS6-F1
#
_cell.length_a   1.000
_cell.length_b   1.000
_cell.length_c   1.000
_cell.angle_alpha   90.00
_cell.angle_beta   90.00
_cell.angle_gamma   90.00
#
_symmetry.space_group_name_H-M   'P 1'
#
loop_
_entity.id
_entity.type
_entity.pdbx_description
1 polymer ?
#
loop_
_entity_poly.entity_id
_entity_poly.type
_entity_poly.pdbx_seq_one_letter_code
_entity_poly.pdbx_strand_id
1 'polypeptide(L)'
;MMKLIIAAAVLVAIAYGQVQIDNRDACQVARSTSGNVMCSRSVTFRVSIDGQQTTVRCSDPSAQATDRCPGCCQAAAIALGLPASAGSGFASTTGGSSQCVCCIQKPRC
;
A
#
# COMPACT_ATOMS: atom_id res chain seq x y z
N MET A 1 -41.94 17.48 24.60
CA MET A 1 -41.68 17.32 23.15
C MET A 1 -40.26 17.79 22.81
N MET A 2 -39.23 17.21 23.46
CA MET A 2 -37.83 17.69 23.36
C MET A 2 -36.81 16.52 23.34
N LYS A 3 -37.30 15.29 23.13
CA LYS A 3 -36.48 14.07 23.06
C LYS A 3 -36.24 13.57 21.64
N LEU A 4 -36.93 14.16 20.65
CA LEU A 4 -36.83 13.75 19.24
C LEU A 4 -35.75 14.50 18.44
N ILE A 5 -35.19 15.59 18.98
CA ILE A 5 -34.18 16.40 18.27
C ILE A 5 -32.76 15.85 18.45
N ILE A 6 -32.49 15.17 19.57
CA ILE A 6 -31.14 14.63 19.88
C ILE A 6 -30.83 13.39 19.02
N ALA A 7 -31.84 12.65 18.56
CA ALA A 7 -31.65 11.48 17.71
C ALA A 7 -31.19 11.83 16.28
N ALA A 8 -31.43 13.06 15.81
CA ALA A 8 -31.06 13.49 14.45
C ALA A 8 -29.60 13.94 14.33
N ALA A 9 -28.95 14.32 15.43
CA ALA A 9 -27.58 14.85 15.41
C ALA A 9 -26.49 13.76 15.32
N VAL A 10 -26.83 12.50 15.60
CA VAL A 10 -25.84 11.38 15.65
C VAL A 10 -25.71 10.65 14.31
N LEU A 11 -26.64 10.86 13.36
CA LEU A 11 -26.64 10.15 12.08
C LEU A 11 -25.83 10.83 10.97
N VAL A 12 -25.17 11.96 11.24
CA VAL A 12 -24.26 12.63 10.29
C VAL A 12 -22.80 12.47 10.73
N ALA A 13 -22.44 11.29 11.24
CA ALA A 13 -21.07 10.83 11.16
C ALA A 13 -20.90 10.17 9.79
N ILE A 14 -20.81 11.00 8.75
CA ILE A 14 -20.31 10.57 7.45
C ILE A 14 -18.94 9.98 7.76
N ALA A 15 -18.83 8.66 7.64
CA ALA A 15 -17.58 7.95 7.71
C ALA A 15 -16.74 8.46 6.54
N TYR A 16 -16.05 9.59 6.76
CA TYR A 16 -14.85 9.88 6.03
C TYR A 16 -13.88 8.77 6.43
N GLY A 17 -13.92 7.68 5.67
CA GLY A 17 -12.85 6.70 5.66
C GLY A 17 -11.59 7.48 5.31
N GLN A 18 -10.86 7.89 6.34
CA GLN A 18 -9.56 8.50 6.18
C GLN A 18 -8.71 7.40 5.56
N VAL A 19 -8.43 7.54 4.28
CA VAL A 19 -7.34 6.82 3.62
C VAL A 19 -6.07 7.21 4.36
N GLN A 20 -5.74 6.46 5.40
CA GLN A 20 -4.42 6.48 6.02
C GLN A 20 -3.58 5.48 5.22
N ILE A 21 -3.25 5.84 3.98
CA ILE A 21 -1.89 5.53 3.55
C ILE A 21 -1.07 6.34 4.54
N ASP A 22 -0.23 5.73 5.37
CA ASP A 22 0.83 6.50 5.99
C ASP A 22 1.80 6.92 4.86
N ASN A 23 1.36 7.90 4.08
CA ASN A 23 2.11 8.53 3.01
C ASN A 23 3.20 9.43 3.62
N ARG A 24 3.16 9.64 4.95
CA ARG A 24 4.22 10.30 5.69
C ARG A 24 5.45 9.40 5.74
N ASP A 25 5.29 8.09 5.88
CA ASP A 25 6.40 7.14 5.79
C ASP A 25 7.01 7.08 4.38
N ALA A 26 6.20 7.16 3.32
CA ALA A 26 6.72 7.17 1.95
C ALA A 26 7.63 8.39 1.66
N CYS A 27 7.23 9.58 2.14
CA CYS A 27 8.07 10.80 2.04
C CYS A 27 9.21 10.84 3.07
N GLN A 28 9.12 10.13 4.19
CA GLN A 28 10.18 10.08 5.21
C GLN A 28 11.29 9.07 4.86
N VAL A 29 10.92 7.89 4.33
CA VAL A 29 11.86 6.90 3.77
C VAL A 29 12.53 7.46 2.50
N ALA A 30 11.90 8.44 1.85
CA ALA A 30 12.47 9.23 0.77
C ALA A 30 13.68 10.10 1.09
N ARG A 31 14.14 10.14 2.35
CA ARG A 31 15.40 10.82 2.68
C ARG A 31 16.66 9.98 2.52
N SER A 32 16.56 8.69 2.17
CA SER A 32 17.76 7.86 1.95
C SER A 32 18.06 7.60 0.48
N THR A 33 19.28 8.04 0.09
CA THR A 33 20.11 7.72 -1.08
C THR A 33 19.56 7.89 -2.51
N SER A 34 19.93 9.03 -3.12
CA SER A 34 20.46 9.18 -4.50
C SER A 34 19.85 8.35 -5.65
N GLY A 35 18.52 8.18 -5.68
CA GLY A 35 17.82 7.55 -6.80
C GLY A 35 16.35 7.95 -6.86
N ASN A 36 15.80 8.03 -8.09
CA ASN A 36 14.37 8.21 -8.34
C ASN A 36 13.56 6.92 -8.11
N VAL A 37 14.19 5.84 -7.64
CA VAL A 37 13.61 4.51 -7.47
C VAL A 37 14.07 3.92 -6.14
N MET A 38 13.15 3.28 -5.42
CA MET A 38 13.42 2.54 -4.18
C MET A 38 13.07 1.07 -4.36
N CYS A 39 13.96 0.19 -3.93
CA CYS A 39 13.72 -1.25 -3.94
C CYS A 39 13.59 -1.80 -2.51
N SER A 40 12.57 -2.64 -2.26
CA SER A 40 12.36 -3.29 -0.98
C SER A 40 11.82 -4.70 -1.15
N ARG A 41 12.20 -5.59 -0.21
CA ARG A 41 11.67 -6.96 -0.10
C ARG A 41 10.45 -7.07 0.81
N SER A 42 10.16 -5.99 1.52
CA SER A 42 9.14 -5.91 2.58
C SER A 42 8.05 -4.91 2.21
N VAL A 43 7.60 -4.91 0.95
CA VAL A 43 6.52 -4.02 0.53
C VAL A 43 5.19 -4.52 1.06
N THR A 44 4.53 -3.62 1.80
CA THR A 44 3.21 -3.81 2.38
C THR A 44 2.43 -2.53 2.14
N PHE A 45 1.16 -2.65 1.75
CA PHE A 45 0.28 -1.51 1.55
C PHE A 45 -1.14 -1.87 2.00
N ARG A 46 -1.95 -0.85 2.30
CA ARG A 46 -3.35 -1.03 2.73
C ARG A 46 -4.28 -0.60 1.61
N VAL A 47 -5.26 -1.45 1.31
CA VAL A 47 -6.34 -1.18 0.35
C VAL A 47 -7.68 -1.48 1.01
N SER A 48 -8.75 -0.88 0.50
CA SER A 48 -10.10 -1.29 0.87
C SER A 48 -10.63 -2.27 -0.16
N ILE A 49 -10.99 -3.47 0.28
CA ILE A 49 -11.64 -4.50 -0.54
C ILE A 49 -13.02 -4.71 0.09
N ASP A 50 -14.08 -4.46 -0.68
CA ASP A 50 -15.47 -4.58 -0.22
C ASP A 50 -15.77 -3.79 1.06
N GLY A 51 -15.17 -2.60 1.19
CA GLY A 51 -15.33 -1.72 2.36
C GLY A 51 -14.52 -2.15 3.60
N GLN A 52 -13.80 -3.27 3.54
CA GLN A 52 -12.92 -3.72 4.62
C GLN A 52 -11.47 -3.26 4.36
N GLN A 53 -10.78 -2.78 5.39
CA GLN A 53 -9.36 -2.43 5.27
C GLN A 53 -8.51 -3.71 5.26
N THR A 54 -7.85 -3.97 4.15
CA THR A 54 -7.00 -5.14 3.94
C THR A 54 -5.55 -4.70 3.82
N THR A 55 -4.67 -5.38 4.54
CA THR A 55 -3.22 -5.22 4.39
C THR A 55 -2.69 -6.25 3.41
N VAL A 56 -2.08 -5.79 2.33
CA VAL A 56 -1.50 -6.64 1.28
C VAL A 56 0.01 -6.65 1.45
N ARG A 57 0.61 -7.84 1.45
CA ARG A 57 2.06 -8.04 1.51
C ARG A 57 2.51 -8.71 0.22
N CYS A 58 3.49 -8.11 -0.45
CA CYS A 58 3.97 -8.67 -1.73
C CYS A 58 4.81 -9.92 -1.54
N SER A 59 5.57 -9.99 -0.45
CA SER A 59 6.32 -11.19 -0.08
C SER A 59 5.48 -12.07 0.84
N ASP A 60 4.79 -13.05 0.26
CA ASP A 60 4.01 -14.07 0.95
C ASP A 60 4.70 -15.44 0.84
N PRO A 61 5.07 -16.09 1.96
CA PRO A 61 5.71 -17.41 1.94
C PRO A 61 4.81 -18.54 1.43
N SER A 62 3.50 -18.31 1.37
CA SER A 62 2.46 -19.28 1.02
C SER A 62 2.12 -19.29 -0.48
N ALA A 63 2.63 -18.32 -1.24
CA ALA A 63 2.30 -18.13 -2.64
C ALA A 63 3.55 -18.16 -3.55
N GLN A 64 3.38 -18.63 -4.79
CA GLN A 64 4.46 -18.55 -5.78
C GLN A 64 4.72 -17.08 -6.14
N ALA A 65 5.87 -16.58 -5.71
CA ALA A 65 6.25 -15.18 -5.88
C ALA A 65 6.32 -14.77 -7.36
N THR A 66 6.75 -15.66 -8.26
CA THR A 66 7.03 -15.34 -9.68
C THR A 66 5.84 -14.71 -10.41
N ASP A 67 4.63 -15.20 -10.16
CA ASP A 67 3.41 -14.75 -10.86
C ASP A 67 2.70 -13.59 -10.16
N ARG A 68 3.13 -13.24 -8.95
CA ARG A 68 2.46 -12.25 -8.08
C ARG A 68 3.30 -11.01 -7.85
N CYS A 69 4.62 -11.12 -7.85
CA CYS A 69 5.50 -9.98 -7.60
C CYS A 69 5.25 -8.82 -8.57
N PRO A 70 5.20 -9.02 -9.91
CA PRO A 70 5.03 -7.89 -10.82
C PRO A 70 3.74 -7.11 -10.54
N GLY A 71 2.61 -7.83 -10.45
CA GLY A 71 1.30 -7.21 -10.18
C GLY A 71 1.21 -6.59 -8.79
N CYS A 72 1.79 -7.22 -7.76
CA CYS A 72 1.76 -6.66 -6.41
C CYS A 72 2.58 -5.36 -6.30
N CYS A 73 3.75 -5.30 -6.94
CA CYS A 73 4.58 -4.10 -6.90
C CYS A 73 3.98 -2.96 -7.74
N GLN A 74 3.25 -3.27 -8.82
CA GLN A 74 2.44 -2.30 -9.56
C GLN A 74 1.29 -1.77 -8.69
N ALA A 75 0.58 -2.64 -7.98
CA ALA A 75 -0.49 -2.24 -7.05
C ALA A 75 0.05 -1.38 -5.89
N ALA A 76 1.24 -1.68 -5.38
CA ALA A 76 1.91 -0.86 -4.39
C ALA A 76 2.24 0.55 -4.92
N ALA A 77 2.69 0.67 -6.18
CA ALA A 77 2.89 1.98 -6.81
C ALA A 77 1.57 2.77 -6.90
N ILE A 78 0.47 2.13 -7.28
CA ILE A 78 -0.86 2.76 -7.31
C ILE A 78 -1.29 3.22 -5.91
N ALA A 79 -1.06 2.41 -4.87
CA ALA A 79 -1.37 2.76 -3.48
C ALA A 79 -0.56 3.98 -2.99
N LEU A 80 0.60 4.24 -3.58
CA LEU A 80 1.42 5.44 -3.33
C LEU A 80 1.06 6.64 -4.24
N GLY A 81 -0.02 6.54 -5.03
CA GLY A 81 -0.48 7.60 -5.93
C GLY A 81 0.32 7.70 -7.23
N LEU A 82 1.02 6.64 -7.63
CA LEU A 82 1.82 6.59 -8.86
C LEU A 82 1.15 5.76 -9.95
N PRO A 83 1.51 5.95 -11.23
CA PRO A 83 1.05 5.03 -12.28
C PRO A 83 1.60 3.62 -12.01
N ALA A 84 0.86 2.60 -12.45
CA ALA A 84 1.28 1.20 -12.31
C ALA A 84 2.69 0.94 -12.87
N SER A 85 3.04 1.59 -13.99
CA SER A 85 4.36 1.51 -14.62
C SER A 85 5.50 2.07 -13.77
N ALA A 86 5.21 2.80 -12.69
CA ALA A 86 6.19 3.27 -11.73
C ALA A 86 6.62 2.17 -10.74
N GLY A 87 5.92 1.03 -10.70
CA GLY A 87 6.26 -0.13 -9.88
C GLY A 87 6.60 -1.35 -10.74
N SER A 88 7.67 -2.06 -10.37
CA SER A 88 8.00 -3.36 -10.96
C SER A 88 8.52 -4.30 -9.88
N GLY A 89 8.44 -5.60 -10.11
CA GLY A 89 9.01 -6.55 -9.18
C GLY A 89 9.27 -7.92 -9.77
N PHE A 90 10.12 -8.66 -9.09
CA PHE A 90 10.57 -9.99 -9.48
C PHE A 90 10.74 -10.87 -8.24
N ALA A 91 10.61 -12.18 -8.45
CA ALA A 91 10.90 -13.16 -7.40
C ALA A 91 12.41 -13.28 -7.19
N SER A 92 12.84 -13.29 -5.93
CA SER A 92 14.21 -13.51 -5.50
C SER A 92 14.25 -14.63 -4.47
N THR A 93 15.13 -15.60 -4.65
CA THR A 93 15.27 -16.80 -3.80
C THR A 93 16.34 -16.67 -2.71
N THR A 94 16.84 -15.46 -2.45
CA THR A 94 17.90 -15.25 -1.45
C THR A 94 17.42 -15.65 -0.05
N GLY A 95 18.05 -16.66 0.54
CA GLY A 95 17.75 -17.19 1.87
C GLY A 95 16.86 -18.43 1.90
N GLY A 96 16.63 -19.11 0.76
CA GLY A 96 15.84 -20.35 0.70
C GLY A 96 14.32 -20.14 0.68
N SER A 97 13.86 -18.89 0.56
CA SER A 97 12.44 -18.53 0.43
C SER A 97 12.25 -17.60 -0.77
N SER A 98 11.20 -17.84 -1.57
CA SER A 98 10.80 -16.93 -2.65
C SER A 98 10.23 -15.64 -2.06
N GLN A 99 10.97 -14.54 -2.19
CA GLN A 99 10.59 -13.20 -1.74
C GLN A 99 10.39 -12.29 -2.94
N CYS A 100 9.42 -11.39 -2.90
CA CYS A 100 9.28 -10.37 -3.92
C CYS A 100 10.23 -9.21 -3.64
N VAL A 101 11.02 -8.83 -4.64
CA VAL A 101 11.71 -7.55 -4.67
C VAL A 101 10.86 -6.59 -5.47
N CYS A 102 10.37 -5.53 -4.84
CA CYS A 102 9.63 -4.46 -5.49
C CYS A 102 10.50 -3.23 -5.63
N CYS A 103 10.58 -2.67 -6.83
CA CYS A 103 11.23 -1.40 -7.13
C CYS A 103 10.19 -0.40 -7.61
N ILE A 104 10.01 0.69 -6.87
CA ILE A 104 8.97 1.69 -7.11
C ILE A 104 9.62 3.07 -7.27
N GLN A 105 9.17 3.85 -8.25
CA GLN A 105 9.58 5.24 -8.37
C GLN A 105 9.20 6.01 -7.11
N LYS A 106 10.05 6.93 -6.72
CA LYS A 106 9.83 7.76 -5.56
C LYS A 106 8.68 8.72 -5.85
N PRO A 107 7.59 8.74 -5.04
CA PRO A 107 6.54 9.72 -5.24
C PRO A 107 7.10 11.13 -5.07
N ARG A 108 6.62 12.06 -5.91
CA ARG A 108 6.95 13.49 -5.76
C ARG A 108 6.13 14.04 -4.60
N CYS A 109 6.71 13.91 -3.42
CA CYS A 109 6.52 14.86 -2.34
C CYS A 109 7.33 16.13 -2.69
#